data_AF-A0A352Z789-F1
#
_entry.id   AF-A0A352Z789-F1
#
_cell.length_a   1.000
_cell.length_b   1.000
_cell.length_c   1.000
_cell.angle_alpha   90.00
_cell.angle_beta   90.00
_cell.angle_gamma   90.00
#
_symmetry.space_group_name_H-M   'P 1'
#
loop_
_entity.id
_entity.type
_entity.pdbx_description
1 polymer ?
#
loop_
_entity_poly.entity_id
_entity_poly.type
_entity_poly.pdbx_seq_one_letter_code
_entity_poly.pdbx_strand_id
1 'polypeptide(L)'
;MNNFDEYNRPIKIAEGIYWVGFYDEISNFHCNPYLLIESDQAVLIDGGSRPDFAVVMSKILQTGIHPRQIVALIYQHYDPDL
;
A
#
# COMPACT_ATOMS: atom_id res chain seq x y z
N MET A 1 3.76 -11.82 22.27
CA MET A 1 3.84 -12.26 20.86
C MET A 1 2.97 -11.29 20.09
N ASN A 2 3.57 -10.33 19.39
CA ASN A 2 2.81 -9.41 18.55
C ASN A 2 2.24 -10.20 17.38
N ASN A 3 0.95 -9.98 17.07
CA ASN A 3 0.24 -10.76 16.08
C ASN A 3 0.53 -10.19 14.68
N PHE A 4 1.68 -10.55 14.11
CA PHE A 4 2.18 -10.04 12.82
C PHE A 4 1.24 -10.28 11.63
N ASP A 5 0.28 -11.20 11.77
CA ASP A 5 -0.78 -11.41 10.80
C ASP A 5 -1.59 -10.14 10.52
N GLU A 6 -1.62 -9.18 11.46
CA GLU A 6 -2.38 -7.94 11.32
C GLU A 6 -1.82 -7.03 10.21
N TYR A 7 -0.51 -7.05 9.96
CA TYR A 7 0.12 -6.25 8.90
C TYR A 7 0.31 -7.00 7.57
N ASN A 8 -0.20 -8.23 7.43
CA ASN A 8 -0.08 -8.98 6.16
C ASN A 8 -1.23 -8.69 5.17
N ARG A 9 -2.21 -7.88 5.58
CA ARG A 9 -3.39 -7.53 4.78
C ARG A 9 -3.51 -6.00 4.59
N PRO A 10 -4.31 -5.53 3.62
CA PRO A 10 -4.66 -4.12 3.54
C PRO A 10 -5.49 -3.74 4.78
N ILE A 11 -5.16 -2.62 5.40
CA ILE A 11 -5.85 -2.12 6.60
C ILE A 11 -6.71 -0.94 6.18
N LYS A 12 -8.03 -1.06 6.32
CA LYS A 12 -8.96 0.05 6.08
C LYS A 12 -8.83 1.07 7.21
N ILE A 13 -8.38 2.28 6.90
CA ILE A 13 -8.18 3.37 7.88
C ILE A 13 -9.28 4.43 7.80
N ALA A 14 -9.98 4.50 6.67
CA ALA A 14 -11.15 5.35 6.45
C ALA A 14 -12.03 4.77 5.34
N GLU A 15 -13.20 5.37 5.08
CA GLU A 15 -14.01 5.02 3.92
C GLU A 15 -13.21 5.24 2.63
N GLY A 16 -13.12 4.21 1.78
CA GLY A 16 -12.32 4.24 0.55
C GLY A 16 -10.80 4.25 0.76
N ILE A 17 -10.27 4.37 1.97
CA ILE A 17 -8.83 4.55 2.23
C ILE A 17 -8.25 3.33 2.93
N TYR A 18 -7.23 2.74 2.31
CA TYR A 18 -6.52 1.57 2.81
C TYR A 18 -5.03 1.86 2.93
N TRP A 19 -4.44 1.47 4.06
CA TRP A 19 -3.00 1.30 4.16
C TRP A 19 -2.62 -0.04 3.52
N VAL A 20 -1.75 0.00 2.53
CA VAL A 20 -1.26 -1.16 1.78
C VAL A 20 0.25 -1.35 1.96
N GLY A 21 0.80 -0.77 3.02
CA GLY A 21 2.21 -0.81 3.38
C GLY A 21 2.64 -2.04 4.14
N PHE A 22 3.81 -1.98 4.76
CA PHE A 22 4.30 -3.03 5.65
C PHE A 22 5.23 -2.44 6.70
N TYR A 23 5.52 -3.25 7.72
CA TYR A 23 6.49 -2.97 8.76
C TYR A 23 7.62 -4.00 8.66
N ASP A 24 8.85 -3.55 8.45
CA ASP A 24 10.03 -4.40 8.53
C ASP A 24 10.66 -4.29 9.93
N GLU A 25 10.59 -5.38 10.68
CA GLU A 25 11.12 -5.45 12.04
C GLU A 25 12.64 -5.33 12.10
N ILE A 26 13.35 -5.83 11.07
CA ILE A 26 14.80 -5.89 11.07
C ILE A 26 15.37 -4.47 10.99
N SER A 27 14.79 -3.66 10.11
CA SER A 27 15.15 -2.25 9.95
C SER A 27 14.38 -1.31 10.89
N ASN A 28 13.33 -1.80 11.57
CA ASN A 28 12.37 -1.01 12.34
C ASN A 28 11.79 0.15 11.50
N PHE A 29 11.45 -0.14 10.24
CA PHE A 29 11.00 0.83 9.25
C PHE A 29 9.58 0.51 8.76
N HIS A 30 8.80 1.56 8.52
CA HIS A 30 7.48 1.45 7.92
C HIS A 30 7.50 2.06 6.52
N CYS A 31 7.09 1.26 5.53
CA CYS A 31 6.69 1.80 4.24
C CYS A 31 5.18 2.04 4.30
N ASN A 32 4.74 3.25 3.96
CA ASN A 32 3.35 3.69 4.16
C ASN A 32 2.60 4.03 2.86
N PRO A 33 2.54 3.14 1.85
CA PRO A 33 1.65 3.35 0.73
C PRO A 33 0.18 3.32 1.16
N TYR A 34 -0.59 4.21 0.53
CA TYR A 34 -2.03 4.30 0.72
C TYR A 34 -2.76 4.11 -0.61
N LEU A 35 -3.81 3.29 -0.59
CA LEU A 35 -4.72 3.10 -1.71
C LEU A 35 -6.03 3.83 -1.40
N LEU A 36 -6.37 4.81 -2.23
CA LEU A 36 -7.64 5.51 -2.21
C LEU A 36 -8.52 4.89 -3.29
N ILE A 37 -9.73 4.49 -2.93
CA ILE A 37 -10.71 3.86 -3.81
C ILE A 37 -11.96 4.74 -3.83
N GLU A 38 -12.37 5.15 -5.02
CA GLU A 38 -13.61 5.85 -5.25
C GLU A 38 -14.34 5.17 -6.41
N SER A 39 -15.52 4.64 -6.14
CA SER A 39 -16.29 3.83 -7.11
C SER A 39 -15.45 2.68 -7.71
N ASP A 40 -15.13 2.74 -9.01
CA ASP A 40 -14.33 1.74 -9.74
C ASP A 40 -12.90 2.21 -10.05
N GLN A 41 -12.46 3.31 -9.46
CA GLN A 41 -11.14 3.89 -9.68
C GLN A 41 -10.33 3.91 -8.39
N ALA A 42 -9.01 3.93 -8.55
CA ALA A 42 -8.09 4.01 -7.44
C ALA A 42 -6.90 4.95 -7.70
N VAL A 43 -6.38 5.51 -6.62
CA VAL A 43 -5.12 6.28 -6.59
C VAL A 43 -4.20 5.62 -5.57
N LEU A 44 -2.96 5.34 -5.96
CA LEU A 44 -1.92 4.86 -5.05
C LEU A 44 -1.00 6.03 -4.68
N ILE A 45 -0.77 6.21 -3.39
CA ILE A 45 0.17 7.19 -2.83
C ILE A 45 1.39 6.44 -2.32
N ASP A 46 2.58 6.91 -2.69
CA ASP A 46 3.88 6.45 -2.17
C ASP A 46 4.04 4.92 -2.22
N GLY A 47 3.87 4.36 -3.43
CA GLY A 47 3.76 2.92 -3.73
C GLY A 47 4.92 2.03 -3.25
N GLY A 48 6.04 2.61 -2.85
CA GLY A 48 7.18 1.92 -2.28
C GLY A 48 8.18 1.47 -3.33
N SER A 49 9.37 1.12 -2.85
CA SER A 49 10.52 0.79 -3.67
C SER A 49 10.33 -0.50 -4.49
N ARG A 50 11.27 -0.77 -5.43
CA ARG A 50 11.24 -2.00 -6.24
C ARG A 50 11.18 -3.31 -5.43
N PRO A 51 11.94 -3.48 -4.32
CA PRO A 51 11.77 -4.61 -3.40
C PRO A 51 10.36 -4.75 -2.81
N ASP A 52 9.70 -3.62 -2.56
CA ASP A 52 8.42 -3.55 -1.84
C ASP A 52 7.23 -3.90 -2.73
N PHE A 53 7.41 -3.80 -4.05
CA PHE A 53 6.35 -3.97 -5.05
C PHE A 53 5.46 -5.19 -4.81
N ALA A 54 6.05 -6.35 -4.52
CA ALA A 54 5.28 -7.59 -4.36
C ALA A 54 4.34 -7.53 -3.14
N VAL A 55 4.78 -6.92 -2.04
CA VAL A 55 4.00 -6.79 -0.81
C VAL A 55 2.86 -5.82 -1.03
N VAL A 56 3.15 -4.65 -1.60
CA VAL A 56 2.16 -3.59 -1.84
C VAL A 56 1.13 -4.04 -2.87
N MET A 57 1.55 -4.61 -4.01
CA MET A 57 0.65 -5.10 -5.04
C MET A 57 -0.24 -6.23 -4.52
N SER A 58 0.28 -7.15 -3.71
CA SER A 58 -0.53 -8.21 -3.09
C SER A 58 -1.66 -7.63 -2.25
N LYS A 59 -1.38 -6.58 -1.46
CA LYS A 59 -2.39 -5.91 -0.64
C LYS A 59 -3.40 -5.12 -1.46
N ILE A 60 -2.97 -4.47 -2.55
CA ILE A 60 -3.88 -3.82 -3.50
C ILE A 60 -4.86 -4.85 -4.09
N LEU A 61 -4.36 -6.01 -4.56
CA LEU A 61 -5.22 -7.05 -5.12
C LEU A 61 -6.21 -7.60 -4.09
N GLN A 62 -5.83 -7.67 -2.80
CA GLN A 62 -6.71 -8.08 -1.71
C GLN A 62 -7.85 -7.09 -1.44
N THR A 63 -7.77 -5.82 -1.86
CA THR A 63 -8.91 -4.89 -1.78
C THR A 63 -9.95 -5.13 -2.87
N GLY A 64 -9.65 -6.00 -3.84
CA GLY A 64 -10.50 -6.27 -5.01
C GLY A 64 -10.24 -5.31 -6.19
N ILE A 65 -9.30 -4.37 -6.04
CA ILE A 65 -8.91 -3.45 -7.10
C ILE A 65 -8.02 -4.17 -8.12
N HIS A 66 -8.46 -4.16 -9.38
CA HIS A 66 -7.64 -4.57 -10.50
C HIS A 66 -6.61 -3.46 -10.82
N PRO A 67 -5.34 -3.77 -11.14
CA PRO A 67 -4.31 -2.74 -11.39
C PRO A 67 -4.68 -1.72 -12.48
N ARG A 68 -5.49 -2.12 -13.47
CA ARG A 68 -6.03 -1.21 -14.51
C ARG A 68 -6.96 -0.12 -14.00
N GLN A 69 -7.50 -0.28 -12.78
CA GLN A 69 -8.34 0.72 -12.12
C GLN A 69 -7.52 1.78 -11.38
N ILE A 70 -6.20 1.58 -11.23
CA ILE A 70 -5.32 2.59 -10.65
C ILE A 70 -5.07 3.66 -11.73
N VAL A 71 -5.70 4.81 -11.57
CA VAL A 71 -5.70 5.89 -12.57
C VAL A 71 -4.58 6.91 -12.32
N ALA A 72 -4.02 6.95 -11.11
CA ALA A 72 -2.93 7.84 -10.76
C ALA A 72 -2.02 7.23 -9.69
N LEU A 73 -0.76 7.65 -9.74
CA LEU A 73 0.23 7.46 -8.69
C LEU A 73 0.64 8.84 -8.17
N ILE A 74 0.67 9.02 -6.86
CA ILE A 74 1.12 10.25 -6.21
C ILE A 74 2.38 9.93 -5.42
N TYR A 75 3.46 10.65 -5.71
CA TYR A 75 4.75 10.50 -5.03
C TYR A 75 5.14 11.82 -4.36
N GLN A 76 5.38 11.79 -3.06
CA GLN A 76 5.64 13.00 -2.27
C GLN A 76 7.07 13.54 -2.42
N HIS A 77 8.03 12.69 -2.78
CA HIS A 77 9.43 13.06 -3.03
C HIS A 77 10.06 12.20 -4.12
N TYR A 78 11.36 12.40 -4.37
CA TYR A 78 12.12 11.72 -5.43
C TYR A 78 13.13 10.69 -4.90
N ASP A 79 13.18 10.48 -3.58
CA ASP A 79 14.01 9.45 -2.97
C ASP A 79 13.63 8.05 -3.50
N PRO A 80 14.60 7.13 -3.63
CA PRO A 80 14.42 5.85 -4.31
C PRO A 80 13.60 4.80 -3.54
N ASP A 81 13.12 5.16 -2.36
CA ASP A 81 12.29 4.34 -1.48
C ASP A 81 10.79 4.41 -1.81
N LEU A 82 10.41 5.27 -2.78
CA LEU A 82 9.05 5.42 -3.30
C LEU A 82 8.74 4.64 -4.58
#